data_AF-A0A8S9IG15-F1
#
_entry.id   AF-A0A8S9IG15-F1
#
_cell.length_a   1.000
_cell.length_b   1.000
_cell.length_c   1.000
_cell.angle_alpha   90.00
_cell.angle_beta   90.00
_cell.angle_gamma   90.00
#
_symmetry.space_group_name_H-M   'P 1'
#
loop_
_entity.id
_entity.type
_entity.pdbx_description
1 polymer ?
#
loop_
_entity_poly.entity_id
_entity_poly.type
_entity_poly.pdbx_seq_one_letter_code
_entity_poly.pdbx_strand_id
1 'polypeptide(L)'
;MLTQGRKVLEIRPIIKWDKGKALEFLLESLGYENCTHVFPIYIGDDRTDEDAFKILRDKRQGLGILVSKYAKETNASYSLQEPDEASCLTLYT
;
A
#
# COMPACT_ATOMS: atom_id res chain seq x y z
N MET A 1 17.04 -13.99 -3.73
CA MET A 1 16.82 -13.47 -5.10
C MET A 1 17.57 -12.15 -5.22
N LEU A 2 18.20 -11.91 -6.37
CA LEU A 2 18.92 -10.67 -6.66
C LEU A 2 18.06 -9.82 -7.59
N THR A 3 17.68 -8.62 -7.16
CA THR A 3 16.87 -7.69 -7.97
C THR A 3 17.62 -6.38 -8.18
N GLN A 4 17.55 -5.83 -9.39
CA GLN A 4 18.19 -4.57 -9.75
C GLN A 4 17.20 -3.42 -9.61
N GLY A 5 17.46 -2.52 -8.65
CA GLY A 5 16.74 -1.26 -8.50
C GLY A 5 17.46 -0.11 -9.20
N ARG A 6 16.92 1.11 -9.07
CA ARG A 6 17.52 2.30 -9.68
C ARG A 6 18.84 2.65 -8.99
N LYS A 7 19.95 2.23 -9.59
CA LYS A 7 21.33 2.35 -9.05
C LYS A 7 21.58 1.56 -7.76
N VAL A 8 20.85 0.47 -7.53
CA VAL A 8 21.02 -0.39 -6.36
C VAL A 8 20.85 -1.86 -6.74
N LEU A 9 21.55 -2.73 -6.01
CA LEU A 9 21.41 -4.17 -6.10
C LEU A 9 20.81 -4.66 -4.78
N GLU A 10 19.64 -5.27 -4.83
CA GLU A 10 18.93 -5.74 -3.65
C GLU A 10 19.05 -7.24 -3.50
N ILE A 11 19.53 -7.68 -2.33
CA ILE A 11 19.60 -9.09 -1.96
C ILE A 11 18.45 -9.37 -1.00
N ARG A 12 17.46 -10.13 -1.45
CA ARG A 12 16.28 -10.49 -0.64
C ARG A 12 16.21 -12.01 -0.43
N PRO A 13 15.85 -12.51 0.76
CA PRO A 13 15.52 -13.92 0.96
C PRO A 13 14.44 -14.38 -0.02
N ILE A 14 14.47 -15.64 -0.46
CA ILE A 14 13.43 -16.20 -1.35
C ILE A 14 12.20 -16.56 -0.51
N ILE A 15 11.54 -15.54 0.02
CA ILE A 15 10.28 -15.65 0.74
C ILE A 15 9.22 -15.01 -0.16
N LYS A 16 8.08 -15.66 -0.32
CA LYS A 16 6.93 -15.08 -1.03
C LYS A 16 6.29 -13.99 -0.18
N TRP A 17 6.97 -12.87 0.01
CA TRP A 17 6.50 -11.71 0.76
C TRP A 17 6.34 -10.50 -0.16
N ASP A 18 5.22 -9.81 -0.04
CA ASP A 18 4.87 -8.62 -0.80
C ASP A 18 4.25 -7.58 0.15
N LYS A 19 4.03 -6.35 -0.32
CA LYS A 19 3.46 -5.27 0.50
C LYS A 19 2.02 -5.59 0.95
N GLY A 20 1.27 -6.37 0.17
CA GLY A 20 -0.04 -6.89 0.56
C GLY A 20 0.02 -7.80 1.78
N LYS A 21 0.91 -8.81 1.77
CA LYS A 21 1.13 -9.69 2.93
C LYS A 21 1.63 -8.95 4.15
N ALA A 22 2.47 -7.92 3.96
CA ALA A 22 2.90 -7.07 5.07
C ALA A 22 1.72 -6.36 5.73
N LEU A 23 0.79 -5.83 4.93
CA LEU A 23 -0.43 -5.19 5.43
C LEU A 23 -1.32 -6.17 6.18
N GLU A 24 -1.56 -7.36 5.62
CA GLU A 24 -2.37 -8.39 6.30
C GLU A 24 -1.75 -8.80 7.63
N PHE A 25 -0.44 -9.05 7.63
CA PHE A 25 0.30 -9.39 8.84
C PHE A 25 0.19 -8.32 9.93
N LEU A 26 0.26 -7.04 9.55
CA LEU A 26 0.09 -5.93 10.50
C LEU A 26 -1.32 -5.89 11.09
N LEU A 27 -2.35 -6.04 10.24
CA LEU A 27 -3.75 -6.06 10.70
C LEU A 27 -4.02 -7.25 11.62
N GLU A 28 -3.52 -8.44 11.30
CA GLU A 28 -3.64 -9.62 12.15
C GLU A 28 -2.91 -9.44 13.48
N SER A 29 -1.65 -9.00 13.44
CA SER A 29 -0.80 -8.82 14.63
C SER A 29 -1.35 -7.78 15.60
N LEU A 30 -2.06 -6.77 15.09
CA LEU A 30 -2.73 -5.74 15.89
C LEU A 30 -4.16 -6.13 16.31
N GLY A 31 -4.68 -7.28 15.84
CA GLY A 31 -6.04 -7.74 16.12
C GLY A 31 -7.12 -6.95 15.36
N TYR A 32 -6.77 -6.32 14.24
CA TYR A 32 -7.64 -5.48 13.42
C TYR A 32 -8.14 -6.15 12.13
N GLU A 33 -7.72 -7.38 11.83
CA GLU A 33 -8.10 -8.10 10.60
C GLU A 33 -9.60 -8.13 10.29
N ASN A 34 -10.45 -8.13 11.31
CA ASN A 34 -11.91 -8.18 11.23
C ASN A 34 -12.57 -7.07 12.08
N CYS A 35 -11.81 -6.03 12.42
CA CYS A 35 -12.29 -4.95 13.28
C CYS A 35 -13.05 -3.90 12.47
N THR A 36 -14.35 -3.75 12.73
CA THR A 36 -15.20 -2.76 12.04
C THR A 36 -14.96 -1.32 12.50
N HIS A 37 -14.24 -1.13 13.61
CA HIS A 37 -13.91 0.19 14.15
C HIS A 37 -12.58 0.76 13.63
N VAL A 38 -11.80 -0.05 12.90
CA VAL A 38 -10.54 0.38 12.29
C VAL A 38 -10.70 0.40 10.79
N PHE A 39 -10.30 1.51 10.16
CA PHE A 39 -10.38 1.68 8.71
C PHE A 39 -8.97 1.89 8.14
N PRO A 40 -8.32 0.84 7.61
CA PRO A 40 -6.95 0.94 7.14
C PRO A 40 -6.84 1.79 5.87
N ILE A 41 -5.93 2.75 5.89
CA ILE A 41 -5.58 3.60 4.74
C ILE A 41 -4.14 3.28 4.35
N TYR A 42 -3.93 2.88 3.09
CA TYR A 42 -2.62 2.62 2.53
C TYR A 42 -2.32 3.63 1.42
N ILE A 43 -1.18 4.32 1.52
CA ILE A 43 -0.73 5.32 0.56
C ILE A 43 0.59 4.83 -0.05
N GLY A 44 0.68 4.77 -1.37
CA GLY A 44 1.87 4.29 -2.08
C GLY A 44 2.02 4.93 -3.46
N ASP A 45 3.21 4.91 -4.04
CA ASP A 45 3.58 5.61 -5.28
C ASP A 45 4.06 4.67 -6.40
N ASP A 46 4.43 3.45 -6.05
CA ASP A 46 5.11 2.51 -6.93
C ASP A 46 4.25 1.29 -7.31
N ARG A 47 4.78 0.48 -8.24
CA ARG A 47 4.08 -0.71 -8.73
C ARG A 47 3.94 -1.80 -7.65
N THR A 48 4.83 -1.84 -6.67
CA THR A 48 4.79 -2.86 -5.62
C THR A 48 3.68 -2.60 -4.60
N ASP A 49 3.19 -1.36 -4.52
CA ASP A 49 2.03 -0.98 -3.69
C ASP A 49 0.71 -1.56 -4.20
N GLU A 50 0.64 -1.99 -5.46
CA GLU A 50 -0.55 -2.62 -6.04
C GLU A 50 -0.99 -3.86 -5.28
N ASP A 51 -0.05 -4.63 -4.72
CA ASP A 51 -0.37 -5.79 -3.90
C ASP A 51 -1.15 -5.39 -2.64
N ALA A 52 -0.81 -4.26 -2.01
CA ALA A 52 -1.53 -3.73 -0.85
C ALA A 52 -2.89 -3.15 -1.23
N PHE A 53 -2.96 -2.39 -2.33
CA PHE A 53 -4.22 -1.84 -2.83
C PHE A 53 -5.22 -2.94 -3.17
N LYS A 54 -4.76 -4.03 -3.80
CA LYS A 54 -5.59 -5.19 -4.13
C LYS A 54 -6.19 -5.82 -2.88
N ILE A 55 -5.40 -6.05 -1.84
CA ILE A 55 -5.90 -6.62 -0.56
C ILE A 55 -7.00 -5.74 0.04
N LEU A 56 -6.81 -4.41 0.09
CA LEU A 56 -7.83 -3.50 0.62
C LEU A 56 -9.10 -3.49 -0.23
N ARG A 57 -8.96 -3.51 -1.55
CA ARG A 57 -10.09 -3.58 -2.49
C ARG A 57 -10.87 -4.89 -2.34
N ASP A 58 -10.18 -6.02 -2.24
CA ASP A 58 -10.78 -7.35 -2.13
C ASP A 58 -11.51 -7.51 -0.78
N LYS A 59 -10.93 -7.01 0.32
CA LYS A 59 -11.56 -7.01 1.65
C LYS A 59 -12.72 -6.03 1.80
N ARG A 60 -12.79 -4.99 0.95
CA ARG A 60 -13.78 -3.89 1.01
C ARG A 60 -13.83 -3.18 2.38
N GLN A 61 -12.74 -3.26 3.14
CA GLN A 61 -12.61 -2.74 4.51
C GLN A 61 -11.31 -1.94 4.62
N GLY A 62 -11.23 -0.86 3.86
CA GLY A 62 -10.10 0.05 3.85
C GLY A 62 -9.96 0.78 2.53
N LEU A 63 -8.88 1.54 2.40
CA LEU A 63 -8.67 2.46 1.28
C LEU A 63 -7.23 2.48 0.79
N GLY A 64 -7.05 2.22 -0.50
CA GLY A 64 -5.78 2.43 -1.19
C GLY A 64 -5.76 3.79 -1.90
N ILE A 65 -4.67 4.54 -1.74
CA ILE A 65 -4.42 5.82 -2.41
C ILE A 65 -3.09 5.74 -3.17
N LEU A 66 -3.13 5.94 -4.49
CA LEU A 66 -1.94 6.02 -5.34
C LEU A 66 -1.42 7.46 -5.42
N VAL A 67 -0.13 7.67 -5.18
CA VAL A 67 0.53 8.97 -5.43
C VAL A 67 1.21 8.91 -6.80
N SER A 68 0.71 9.68 -7.77
CA SER A 68 1.25 9.73 -9.12
C SER A 68 0.83 10.98 -9.89
N LYS A 69 1.81 11.69 -10.46
CA LYS A 69 1.57 12.83 -11.37
C LYS A 69 0.86 12.48 -12.68
N TYR A 70 0.80 11.20 -13.01
CA TYR A 70 0.22 10.70 -14.26
C TYR A 70 -0.78 9.60 -13.95
N ALA A 71 -1.84 9.52 -14.77
CA ALA A 71 -2.79 8.43 -14.70
C ALA A 71 -2.09 7.09 -14.93
N LYS A 72 -2.34 6.13 -14.04
CA LYS A 72 -1.83 4.77 -14.10
C LYS A 72 -2.99 3.81 -13.85
N GLU A 73 -2.96 2.64 -14.48
CA GLU A 73 -3.84 1.55 -14.08
C GLU A 73 -3.46 1.11 -12.67
N THR A 74 -4.44 1.06 -11.76
CA THR A 74 -4.21 0.81 -10.34
C THR A 74 -5.42 0.20 -9.66
N ASN A 75 -5.18 -0.62 -8.64
CA ASN A 75 -6.18 -1.12 -7.71
C ASN A 75 -6.50 -0.11 -6.60
N ALA A 76 -5.79 1.01 -6.50
CA ALA A 76 -6.13 2.09 -5.57
C ALA A 76 -7.55 2.62 -5.85
N SER A 77 -8.22 3.10 -4.81
CA SER A 77 -9.55 3.71 -4.92
C SER A 77 -9.48 5.19 -5.27
N TYR A 78 -8.38 5.84 -4.89
CA TYR A 78 -8.12 7.25 -5.16
C TYR A 78 -6.67 7.45 -5.60
N SER A 79 -6.39 8.65 -6.12
CA SER A 79 -5.04 9.08 -6.45
C SER A 79 -4.77 10.52 -6.05
N LEU A 80 -3.55 10.77 -5.60
CA LEU A 80 -2.97 12.08 -5.34
C LEU A 80 -1.91 12.38 -6.41
N GLN A 81 -1.67 13.64 -6.74
CA GLN A 81 -0.70 14.02 -7.77
C GLN A 81 0.73 14.13 -7.22
N GLU A 82 0.87 14.67 -6.02
CA GLU A 82 2.16 14.96 -5.39
C GLU A 82 2.21 14.40 -3.95
N PRO A 83 3.39 13.99 -3.43
CA PRO A 83 3.53 13.52 -2.06
C PRO A 83 3.09 14.53 -0.98
N ASP A 84 3.21 15.82 -1.26
CA ASP A 84 2.82 16.89 -0.32
C ASP A 84 1.31 16.86 -0.03
N GLU A 85 0.49 16.42 -0.99
CA GLU A 85 -0.95 16.26 -0.79
C GLU A 85 -1.28 15.19 0.25
N ALA A 86 -0.44 14.16 0.37
CA ALA A 86 -0.62 13.11 1.38
C ALA A 86 -0.43 13.65 2.80
N SER A 87 0.44 14.66 2.97
CA SER A 87 0.64 15.33 4.27
C SER A 87 -0.58 16.13 4.70
N CYS A 88 -1.40 16.62 3.77
CA CYS A 88 -2.66 17.27 4.09
C CYS A 88 -3.69 16.25 4.62
N LEU A 89 -3.69 15.04 4.09
CA LEU A 89 -4.64 13.99 4.48
C LEU A 89 -4.48 13.54 5.95
N THR A 90 -3.24 13.53 6.45
CA THR A 90 -2.92 13.09 7.82
C THR A 90 -3.16 14.16 8.89
N LEU A 91 -3.42 15.42 8.51
CA LEU A 91 -3.71 16.51 9.44
C LEU A 91 -5.17 16.57 9.90
N TYR A 92 -6.06 15.80 9.27
CA TYR A 92 -7.51 15.82 9.54
C TYR A 92 -8.06 14.47 10.05
N THR A 93 -7.18 13.51 10.35
CA THR A 93 -7.51 12.21 10.96
C THR A 93 -6.82 12.07 12.30
#